data_AF-K6UYT5-F1
#
_entry.id   AF-K6UYT5-F1
#
_cell.length_a   1.000
_cell.length_b   1.000
_cell.length_c   1.000
_cell.angle_alpha   90.00
_cell.angle_beta   90.00
_cell.angle_gamma   90.00
#
_symmetry.space_group_name_H-M   'P 1'
#
loop_
_entity.id
_entity.type
_entity.pdbx_description
1 polymer ?
#
loop_
_entity_poly.entity_id
_entity_poly.type
_entity_poly.pdbx_seq_one_letter_code
_entity_poly.pdbx_strand_id
1 'polypeptide(L)'
;MDGEKTSTKLNIVGLISGGKDSIQNLIYCSKYGHDIILLAHLIPYENQNETDSFMYQSVGFELIPEIAKCMEKPLIQHRIKRKAVNVGLDYVYSSNDEVEDLYELLLEVKTKYPHVNAVSCGAIQSNYQKRRLEHVCQRLNLQILAYLWERDQKELLQNMIEGGLEAILVKIAAYGNV
;
A
#
# COMPACT_ATOMS: atom_id res chain seq x y z
N MET A 1 -8.85 -9.68 27.42
CA MET A 1 -8.31 -11.01 27.05
C MET A 1 -8.71 -11.24 25.61
N ASP A 2 -7.98 -10.60 24.69
CA ASP A 2 -8.27 -10.71 23.27
C ASP A 2 -7.54 -11.94 22.74
N GLY A 3 -8.33 -12.91 22.29
CA GLY A 3 -7.85 -14.20 21.84
C GLY A 3 -6.78 -14.05 20.76
N GLU A 4 -5.62 -14.66 20.99
CA GLU A 4 -4.64 -15.00 19.97
C GLU A 4 -5.35 -15.80 18.87
N LYS A 5 -5.83 -15.11 17.83
CA LYS A 5 -6.02 -15.73 16.53
C LYS A 5 -4.62 -16.08 16.04
N THR A 6 -4.27 -17.36 16.10
CA THR A 6 -3.12 -17.94 15.42
C THR A 6 -3.24 -17.58 13.94
N SER A 7 -2.62 -16.46 13.55
CA SER A 7 -2.60 -15.99 12.17
C SER A 7 -1.75 -16.98 11.38
N THR A 8 -2.36 -17.68 10.43
CA THR A 8 -1.62 -18.54 9.50
C THR A 8 -0.52 -17.69 8.85
N LYS A 9 0.73 -18.15 8.94
CA LYS A 9 1.85 -17.45 8.31
C LYS A 9 1.58 -17.30 6.80
N LEU A 10 1.72 -16.07 6.29
CA LEU A 10 1.50 -15.73 4.88
C LEU A 10 2.80 -15.23 4.27
N ASN A 11 2.93 -15.38 2.96
CA ASN A 11 4.04 -14.87 2.16
C ASN A 11 3.54 -13.64 1.42
N ILE A 12 4.06 -12.48 1.79
CA ILE A 12 3.42 -11.22 1.46
C ILE A 12 4.29 -10.37 0.55
N VAL A 13 3.63 -9.64 -0.35
CA VAL A 13 4.22 -8.48 -1.02
C VAL A 13 3.80 -7.21 -0.28
N GLY A 14 4.76 -6.35 0.02
CA GLY A 14 4.52 -5.04 0.61
C GLY A 14 4.25 -3.98 -0.46
N LEU A 15 3.00 -3.52 -0.58
CA LEU A 15 2.67 -2.39 -1.42
C LEU A 15 3.03 -1.10 -0.66
N ILE A 16 4.11 -0.45 -1.08
CA ILE A 16 4.67 0.73 -0.40
C ILE A 16 4.44 1.99 -1.23
N SER A 17 4.13 3.10 -0.56
CA SER A 17 3.96 4.42 -1.19
C SER A 17 5.05 5.42 -0.79
N GLY A 18 5.86 5.09 0.21
CA GLY A 18 6.88 5.99 0.79
C GLY A 18 6.34 6.76 2.00
N GLY A 19 5.04 6.68 2.25
CA GLY A 19 4.41 7.19 3.47
C GLY A 19 4.52 6.21 4.65
N LYS A 20 4.48 6.78 5.87
CA LYS A 20 4.53 6.04 7.16
C LYS A 20 3.53 4.89 7.27
N ASP A 21 2.37 5.00 6.63
CA ASP A 21 1.26 4.06 6.82
C ASP A 21 1.52 2.72 6.13
N SER A 22 2.08 2.76 4.92
CA SER A 22 2.49 1.53 4.22
C SER A 22 3.58 0.77 4.99
N ILE A 23 4.51 1.49 5.60
CA ILE A 23 5.59 0.91 6.42
C ILE A 23 5.05 0.38 7.74
N GLN A 24 4.17 1.12 8.43
CA GLN A 24 3.55 0.68 9.67
C GLN A 24 2.74 -0.60 9.46
N ASN A 25 2.02 -0.72 8.34
CA ASN A 25 1.29 -1.94 8.03
C ASN A 25 2.23 -3.14 7.82
N LEU A 26 3.41 -2.92 7.23
CA LEU A 26 4.46 -3.95 7.13
C LEU A 26 5.03 -4.35 8.49
N ILE A 27 5.21 -3.39 9.41
CA ILE A 27 5.62 -3.67 10.79
C ILE A 27 4.58 -4.57 11.47
N TYR A 28 3.29 -4.28 11.33
CA TYR A 28 2.24 -5.18 11.83
C TYR A 28 2.29 -6.55 11.17
N CYS A 29 2.48 -6.62 9.85
CA CYS A 29 2.60 -7.90 9.16
C CYS A 29 3.74 -8.76 9.73
N SER A 30 4.90 -8.15 9.98
CA SER A 30 6.04 -8.82 10.60
C SER A 30 5.73 -9.23 12.04
N LYS A 31 5.10 -8.35 12.85
CA LYS A 31 4.70 -8.63 14.23
C LYS A 31 3.70 -9.79 14.34
N TYR A 32 2.82 -9.95 13.36
CA TYR A 32 1.88 -11.08 13.28
C TYR A 32 2.49 -12.34 12.62
N GLY A 33 3.79 -12.35 12.35
CA GLY A 33 4.52 -13.54 11.89
C GLY A 33 4.47 -13.81 10.38
N HIS A 34 3.98 -12.87 9.58
CA HIS A 34 3.99 -12.99 8.11
C HIS A 34 5.39 -12.73 7.54
N ASP A 35 5.71 -13.38 6.43
CA ASP A 35 7.00 -13.25 5.75
C ASP A 35 6.92 -12.24 4.60
N ILE A 36 7.67 -11.14 4.72
CA ILE A 36 7.76 -10.13 3.66
C ILE A 36 8.73 -10.66 2.61
N ILE A 37 8.21 -11.10 1.47
CA ILE A 37 9.02 -11.68 0.39
C ILE A 37 9.68 -10.58 -0.44
N LEU A 38 8.90 -9.57 -0.77
CA LEU A 38 9.32 -8.46 -1.63
C LEU A 38 8.44 -7.23 -1.41
N LEU A 39 8.90 -6.11 -1.97
CA LEU A 39 8.18 -4.85 -2.01
C LEU A 39 7.73 -4.56 -3.44
N ALA A 40 6.60 -3.88 -3.56
CA ALA A 40 6.04 -3.43 -4.82
C ALA A 40 5.63 -1.96 -4.70
N HIS A 41 5.83 -1.19 -5.77
CA HIS A 41 5.50 0.23 -5.79
C HIS A 41 5.02 0.68 -7.17
N LEU A 42 3.98 1.52 -7.20
CA LEU A 42 3.56 2.23 -8.40
C LEU A 42 4.11 3.65 -8.38
N ILE A 43 4.94 3.96 -9.37
CA ILE A 43 5.54 5.27 -9.56
C ILE A 43 4.49 6.19 -10.22
N PRO A 44 4.09 7.29 -9.57
CA PRO A 44 3.16 8.27 -10.15
C PRO A 44 3.81 9.05 -11.32
N TYR A 45 2.99 9.69 -12.16
CA TYR A 45 3.47 10.57 -13.23
C TYR A 45 4.07 11.87 -12.67
N GLU A 46 5.24 12.29 -13.18
CA GLU A 46 5.94 13.54 -12.77
C GLU A 46 5.16 14.83 -13.09
N ASN A 47 4.15 14.79 -13.96
CA ASN A 47 3.49 15.99 -14.53
C ASN A 47 1.95 16.01 -14.40
N GLN A 48 1.36 15.20 -13.52
CA GLN A 48 -0.04 15.46 -13.13
C GLN A 48 -0.07 16.48 -12.00
N ASN A 49 -0.83 17.57 -12.20
CA ASN A 49 -1.29 18.38 -11.09
C ASN A 49 -1.86 17.43 -10.03
N GLU A 50 -1.49 17.60 -8.76
CA GLU A 50 -1.87 16.70 -7.65
C GLU A 50 -3.39 16.46 -7.51
N THR A 51 -4.20 17.24 -8.22
CA THR A 51 -5.65 17.09 -8.38
C THR A 51 -6.11 15.87 -9.19
N ASP A 52 -5.25 15.21 -9.98
CA ASP A 52 -5.69 14.19 -10.94
C ASP A 52 -5.42 12.72 -10.52
N SER A 53 -4.66 12.48 -9.45
CA SER A 53 -4.46 11.12 -8.89
C SER A 53 -4.97 11.05 -7.45
N PHE A 54 -6.05 10.29 -7.24
CA PHE A 54 -6.65 10.05 -5.91
C PHE A 54 -5.98 8.88 -5.15
N MET A 55 -5.11 8.09 -5.81
CA MET A 55 -4.51 6.89 -5.23
C MET A 55 -3.06 7.06 -4.75
N TYR A 56 -2.23 7.90 -5.39
CA TYR A 56 -0.78 7.87 -5.19
C TYR A 56 -0.19 9.22 -4.81
N GLN A 57 0.71 9.22 -3.82
CA GLN A 57 1.35 10.43 -3.31
C GLN A 57 2.63 10.73 -4.11
N SER A 58 2.74 11.95 -4.63
CA SER A 58 3.83 12.37 -5.52
C SER A 58 5.15 12.73 -4.81
N VAL A 59 5.16 12.81 -3.48
CA VAL A 59 6.33 13.27 -2.70
C VAL A 59 7.00 12.09 -1.98
N GLY A 60 8.31 11.93 -2.18
CA GLY A 60 9.13 10.95 -1.44
C GLY A 60 9.25 9.56 -2.08
N PHE A 61 8.63 9.32 -3.25
CA PHE A 61 8.74 8.02 -3.93
C PHE A 61 10.17 7.69 -4.40
N GLU A 62 11.03 8.71 -4.57
CA GLU A 62 12.45 8.54 -4.90
C GLU A 62 13.23 7.75 -3.83
N LEU A 63 12.74 7.73 -2.59
CA LEU A 63 13.35 7.00 -1.49
C LEU A 63 12.95 5.51 -1.46
N ILE A 64 11.97 5.09 -2.27
CA ILE A 64 11.47 3.71 -2.29
C ILE A 64 12.59 2.68 -2.58
N PRO A 65 13.49 2.89 -3.55
CA PRO A 65 14.62 1.99 -3.77
C PRO A 65 15.54 1.90 -2.54
N GLU A 66 15.77 2.99 -1.83
CA GLU A 66 16.59 3.01 -0.62
C GLU A 66 15.89 2.30 0.55
N ILE A 67 14.57 2.49 0.71
CA ILE A 67 13.75 1.74 1.67
C ILE A 67 13.88 0.24 1.41
N ALA A 68 13.77 -0.20 0.15
CA ALA A 68 13.90 -1.61 -0.20
C ALA A 68 15.30 -2.19 0.11
N LYS A 69 16.36 -1.41 -0.14
CA LYS A 69 17.72 -1.77 0.25
C LYS A 69 17.86 -1.90 1.76
N CYS A 70 17.35 -0.93 2.53
CA CYS A 70 17.38 -0.97 4.00
C CYS A 70 16.59 -2.15 4.58
N MET A 71 15.51 -2.55 3.92
CA MET A 71 14.74 -3.75 4.29
C MET A 71 15.36 -5.05 3.80
N GLU A 72 16.40 -4.99 2.98
CA GLU A 72 17.02 -6.14 2.30
C GLU A 72 16.00 -6.99 1.53
N LYS A 73 15.04 -6.33 0.86
CA LYS A 73 13.99 -6.99 0.08
C LYS A 73 14.07 -6.63 -1.41
N PRO A 74 13.75 -7.58 -2.31
CA PRO A 74 13.55 -7.27 -3.72
C PRO A 74 12.45 -6.22 -3.90
N LEU A 75 12.57 -5.43 -4.95
CA LEU A 75 11.62 -4.39 -5.29
C LEU A 75 11.18 -4.53 -6.75
N ILE A 76 9.87 -4.53 -6.98
CA ILE A 76 9.28 -4.39 -8.32
C ILE A 76 8.58 -3.04 -8.39
N GLN A 77 8.89 -2.26 -9.43
CA GLN A 77 8.25 -0.96 -9.65
C GLN A 77 7.66 -0.88 -11.04
N HIS A 78 6.42 -0.41 -11.11
CA HIS A 78 5.76 -0.07 -12.36
C HIS A 78 5.45 1.42 -12.39
N ARG A 79 5.52 2.04 -13.56
CA ARG A 79 4.99 3.40 -13.74
C ARG A 79 3.50 3.30 -14.02
N ILE A 80 2.72 4.16 -13.39
CA ILE A 80 1.32 4.36 -13.78
C ILE A 80 1.32 4.86 -15.22
N LYS A 81 0.52 4.22 -16.08
CA LYS A 81 0.38 4.55 -17.50
C LYS A 81 -1.02 5.05 -17.81
N ARG A 82 -1.99 4.57 -17.06
CA ARG A 82 -3.42 4.80 -17.27
C ARG A 82 -3.89 5.97 -16.40
N LYS A 83 -4.99 6.62 -16.81
CA LYS A 83 -5.60 7.70 -16.03
C LYS A 83 -6.65 7.12 -15.09
N ALA A 84 -6.98 7.82 -14.01
CA ALA A 84 -8.17 7.51 -13.23
C ALA A 84 -9.41 7.79 -14.12
N VAL A 85 -9.99 6.72 -14.68
CA VAL A 85 -11.18 6.83 -15.54
C VAL A 85 -12.44 6.64 -14.71
N ASN A 86 -12.38 5.77 -13.71
CA ASN A 86 -13.46 5.53 -12.78
C ASN A 86 -13.20 6.25 -11.47
N VAL A 87 -13.93 7.34 -11.21
CA VAL A 87 -13.89 8.10 -9.95
C VAL A 87 -15.06 7.77 -9.01
N GLY A 88 -15.90 6.79 -9.36
CA GLY A 88 -17.04 6.36 -8.55
C GLY A 88 -16.62 5.62 -7.27
N LEU A 89 -17.56 5.56 -6.31
CA LEU A 89 -17.42 4.78 -5.07
C LEU A 89 -17.44 3.27 -5.32
N ASP A 90 -18.28 2.82 -6.27
CA ASP A 90 -18.29 1.44 -6.74
C ASP A 90 -17.36 1.32 -7.95
N TYR A 91 -16.34 0.47 -7.82
CA TYR A 91 -15.39 0.26 -8.90
C TYR A 91 -16.04 -0.61 -9.99
N VAL A 92 -16.11 -0.07 -11.20
CA VAL A 92 -16.45 -0.78 -12.42
C VAL A 92 -15.17 -0.93 -13.22
N TYR A 93 -14.83 -2.18 -13.55
CA TYR A 93 -13.66 -2.50 -14.35
C TYR A 93 -13.61 -1.65 -15.64
N SER A 94 -12.45 -1.06 -15.89
CA SER A 94 -12.14 -0.37 -17.12
C SER A 94 -10.69 -0.65 -17.48
N SER A 95 -10.45 -1.14 -18.70
CA SER A 95 -9.11 -1.48 -19.19
C SER A 95 -8.15 -0.27 -19.25
N ASN A 96 -8.71 0.94 -19.19
CA ASN A 96 -7.98 2.20 -19.30
C ASN A 96 -7.76 2.89 -17.94
N ASP A 97 -8.08 2.20 -16.84
CA ASP A 97 -8.00 2.74 -15.48
C ASP A 97 -6.65 2.43 -14.82
N GLU A 98 -6.15 3.33 -13.96
CA GLU A 98 -4.93 3.15 -13.16
C GLU A 98 -4.93 1.86 -12.32
N VAL A 99 -6.11 1.32 -12.00
CA VAL A 99 -6.26 0.03 -11.31
C VAL A 99 -5.66 -1.15 -12.11
N GLU A 100 -5.65 -1.08 -13.45
CA GLU A 100 -5.01 -2.13 -14.24
C GLU A 100 -3.47 -2.04 -14.20
N ASP A 101 -2.90 -0.87 -13.92
CA ASP A 101 -1.46 -0.76 -13.67
C ASP A 101 -1.09 -1.49 -12.36
N LEU A 102 -1.94 -1.40 -11.32
CA LEU A 102 -1.79 -2.17 -10.10
C LEU A 102 -1.96 -3.68 -10.34
N TYR A 103 -2.92 -4.06 -11.18
CA TYR A 103 -3.09 -5.46 -11.57
C TYR A 103 -1.85 -6.00 -12.28
N GLU A 104 -1.30 -5.28 -13.25
CA GLU A 104 -0.07 -5.67 -13.96
C GLU A 104 1.12 -5.83 -13.01
N LEU A 105 1.29 -4.90 -12.07
CA LEU A 105 2.33 -4.96 -11.04
C LEU A 105 2.20 -6.23 -10.18
N LEU A 106 1.01 -6.48 -9.64
CA LEU A 106 0.77 -7.64 -8.77
C LEU A 106 0.77 -8.97 -9.54
N LEU A 107 0.41 -8.95 -10.83
CA LEU A 107 0.54 -10.09 -11.72
C LEU A 107 2.02 -10.45 -11.95
N GLU A 108 2.88 -9.45 -12.18
CA GLU A 108 4.32 -9.69 -12.28
C GLU A 108 4.89 -10.27 -10.98
N VAL A 109 4.50 -9.70 -9.83
CA VAL A 109 4.86 -10.23 -8.50
C VAL A 109 4.49 -11.70 -8.41
N LYS A 110 3.23 -12.05 -8.70
CA LYS A 110 2.76 -13.43 -8.60
C LYS A 110 3.45 -14.37 -9.60
N THR A 111 3.83 -13.85 -10.76
CA THR A 111 4.52 -14.63 -11.81
C THR A 111 5.97 -14.93 -11.42
N LYS A 112 6.71 -13.94 -10.88
CA LYS A 112 8.09 -14.09 -10.44
C LYS A 112 8.21 -14.78 -9.07
N TYR A 113 7.21 -14.60 -8.21
CA TYR A 113 7.16 -15.11 -6.82
C TYR A 113 5.84 -15.85 -6.58
N PRO A 114 5.67 -17.07 -7.15
CA PRO A 114 4.40 -17.81 -7.12
C PRO A 114 3.94 -18.25 -5.73
N HIS A 115 4.82 -18.19 -4.72
CA HIS A 115 4.50 -18.51 -3.33
C HIS A 115 3.91 -17.32 -2.56
N VAL A 116 3.87 -16.12 -3.15
CA VAL A 116 3.21 -14.94 -2.57
C VAL A 116 1.70 -15.16 -2.61
N ASN A 117 1.05 -15.02 -1.44
CA ASN A 117 -0.37 -15.27 -1.26
C ASN A 117 -1.13 -14.11 -0.60
N ALA A 118 -0.42 -13.04 -0.22
CA ALA A 118 -1.04 -11.84 0.35
C ALA A 118 -0.36 -10.53 -0.10
N VAL A 119 -1.12 -9.44 -0.02
CA VAL A 119 -0.67 -8.07 -0.25
C VAL A 119 -0.86 -7.26 1.04
N SER A 120 0.20 -6.63 1.51
CA SER A 120 0.15 -5.65 2.59
C SER A 120 -0.08 -4.26 2.00
N CYS A 121 -1.06 -3.51 2.52
CA CYS A 121 -1.34 -2.14 2.10
C CYS A 121 -1.58 -1.19 3.30
N GLY A 122 -1.06 0.03 3.19
CA GLY A 122 -1.21 1.07 4.21
C GLY A 122 -2.50 1.88 4.13
N ALA A 123 -3.57 1.37 3.52
CA ALA A 123 -4.81 2.12 3.35
C ALA A 123 -5.52 2.29 4.71
N ILE A 124 -5.55 3.52 5.24
CA ILE A 124 -6.13 3.82 6.57
C ILE A 124 -7.65 4.05 6.51
N GLN A 125 -8.13 4.83 5.52
CA GLN A 125 -9.50 5.36 5.60
C GLN A 125 -10.24 5.43 4.26
N SER A 126 -9.54 5.43 3.12
CA SER A 126 -10.19 5.63 1.83
C SER A 126 -10.80 4.32 1.31
N ASN A 127 -12.12 4.18 1.45
CA ASN A 127 -12.92 3.09 0.85
C ASN A 127 -12.65 2.96 -0.66
N TYR A 128 -12.33 4.08 -1.32
CA TYR A 128 -11.98 4.14 -2.74
C TYR A 128 -10.74 3.31 -3.07
N GLN A 129 -9.66 3.44 -2.29
CA GLN A 129 -8.40 2.73 -2.53
C GLN A 129 -8.52 1.25 -2.17
N LYS A 130 -9.23 0.95 -1.07
CA LYS A 130 -9.47 -0.42 -0.61
C LYS A 130 -10.25 -1.24 -1.64
N ARG A 131 -11.38 -0.72 -2.15
CA ARG A 131 -12.23 -1.42 -3.13
C ARG A 131 -11.50 -1.74 -4.43
N ARG A 132 -10.62 -0.86 -4.88
CA ARG A 132 -9.78 -1.07 -6.08
C ARG A 132 -8.76 -2.18 -5.85
N LEU A 133 -8.09 -2.16 -4.70
CA LEU A 133 -7.17 -3.22 -4.32
C LEU A 133 -7.90 -4.56 -4.15
N GLU A 134 -9.07 -4.58 -3.51
CA GLU A 134 -9.92 -5.76 -3.37
C GLU A 134 -10.26 -6.39 -4.73
N HIS A 135 -10.67 -5.57 -5.70
CA HIS A 135 -10.97 -6.04 -7.04
C HIS A 135 -9.74 -6.68 -7.73
N VAL A 136 -8.56 -6.07 -7.61
CA VAL A 136 -7.31 -6.62 -8.16
C VAL A 136 -6.90 -7.91 -7.45
N CYS A 137 -6.88 -7.91 -6.13
CA CYS A 137 -6.50 -9.06 -5.32
C CYS A 137 -7.46 -10.24 -5.50
N GLN A 138 -8.76 -9.99 -5.66
CA GLN A 138 -9.74 -11.03 -5.95
C GLN A 138 -9.44 -11.73 -7.29
N ARG A 139 -9.14 -10.96 -8.35
CA ARG A 139 -8.76 -11.51 -9.66
C ARG A 139 -7.46 -12.31 -9.61
N LEU A 140 -6.53 -11.90 -8.77
CA LEU A 140 -5.24 -12.56 -8.58
C LEU A 140 -5.24 -13.61 -7.47
N ASN A 141 -6.36 -13.89 -6.82
CA ASN A 141 -6.46 -14.79 -5.66
C ASN A 141 -5.39 -14.49 -4.58
N LEU A 142 -5.28 -13.22 -4.20
CA LEU A 142 -4.39 -12.73 -3.14
C LEU A 142 -5.22 -12.26 -1.94
N GLN A 143 -4.76 -12.55 -0.72
CA GLN A 143 -5.36 -11.99 0.49
C GLN A 143 -4.88 -10.55 0.73
N ILE A 144 -5.70 -9.71 1.36
CA ILE A 144 -5.33 -8.33 1.71
C ILE A 144 -5.06 -8.24 3.21
N LEU A 145 -3.92 -7.68 3.57
CA LEU A 145 -3.54 -7.34 4.94
C LEU A 145 -3.54 -5.81 5.08
N ALA A 146 -4.58 -5.27 5.71
CA ALA A 146 -4.74 -3.84 5.98
C ALA A 146 -5.03 -3.63 7.48
N TYR A 147 -4.00 -3.80 8.32
CA TYR A 147 -4.11 -3.72 9.78
C TYR A 147 -4.44 -2.33 10.31
N LEU A 148 -4.22 -1.28 9.50
CA LEU A 148 -4.53 0.10 9.86
C LEU A 148 -5.98 0.50 9.56
N TRP A 149 -6.74 -0.35 8.86
CA TRP A 149 -8.10 -0.06 8.44
C TRP A 149 -9.04 0.08 9.64
N GLU A 150 -9.90 1.11 9.63
CA GLU A 150 -10.90 1.40 10.67
C GLU A 150 -10.34 1.62 12.08
N ARG A 151 -9.01 1.83 12.22
CA ARG A 151 -8.38 2.17 13.50
C ARG A 151 -8.41 3.67 13.75
N ASP A 152 -8.44 4.04 15.04
CA ASP A 152 -8.34 5.44 15.45
C ASP A 152 -6.96 6.01 15.09
N GLN A 153 -6.94 7.16 14.42
CA GLN A 153 -5.69 7.77 13.94
C GLN A 153 -4.78 8.23 15.09
N LYS A 154 -5.33 8.66 16.23
CA LYS A 154 -4.51 9.07 17.39
C LYS A 154 -3.87 7.85 18.01
N GLU A 155 -4.62 6.77 18.17
CA GLU A 155 -4.10 5.50 18.66
C GLU A 155 -3.01 4.94 17.74
N LEU A 156 -3.21 5.00 16.42
CA LEU A 156 -2.19 4.60 15.44
C LEU A 156 -0.91 5.42 15.57
N LEU A 157 -1.02 6.74 15.66
CA LEU A 157 0.14 7.62 15.82
C LEU A 157 0.87 7.34 17.13
N GLN A 158 0.14 7.12 18.22
CA GLN A 158 0.72 6.80 19.51
C GLN A 158 1.45 5.45 19.48
N ASN A 159 0.85 4.42 18.86
CA ASN A 159 1.50 3.13 18.64
C ASN A 159 2.76 3.24 17.75
N MET A 160 2.78 4.15 16.77
CA MET A 160 3.97 4.43 15.96
C MET A 160 5.10 5.02 16.81
N ILE A 161 4.78 6.01 17.67
CA ILE A 161 5.74 6.65 18.58
C ILE A 161 6.30 5.62 19.57
N GLU A 162 5.42 4.84 20.20
CA GLU A 162 5.79 3.79 21.16
C GLU A 162 6.59 2.66 20.50
N GLY A 163 6.33 2.37 19.23
CA GLY A 163 7.07 1.41 18.42
C GLY A 163 8.43 1.91 17.93
N GLY A 164 8.82 3.15 18.23
CA GLY A 164 10.08 3.75 17.81
C GLY A 164 10.13 4.14 16.33
N LEU A 165 8.98 4.26 15.66
CA LEU A 165 8.93 4.74 14.28
C LEU A 165 9.21 6.24 14.23
N GLU A 166 10.36 6.62 13.68
CA GLU A 166 10.69 8.01 13.43
C GLU A 166 10.08 8.46 12.10
N ALA A 167 8.98 9.21 12.16
CA ALA A 167 8.30 9.75 10.98
C ALA A 167 8.69 11.21 10.74
N ILE A 168 9.29 11.49 9.58
CA ILE A 168 9.65 12.85 9.16
C ILE A 168 8.51 13.43 8.32
N LEU A 169 8.06 14.63 8.66
CA LEU A 169 6.98 15.31 7.95
C LEU A 169 7.55 15.97 6.68
N VAL A 170 7.23 15.41 5.52
CA VAL A 170 7.82 15.83 4.22
C VAL A 170 6.94 16.82 3.46
N LYS A 171 5.61 16.79 3.69
CA LYS A 171 4.65 17.73 3.07
C LYS A 171 3.38 17.86 3.90
N ILE A 172 2.81 19.07 3.93
CA ILE A 172 1.47 19.35 4.46
C ILE A 172 0.57 19.74 3.29
N ALA A 173 -0.55 19.05 3.12
CA ALA A 173 -1.60 19.39 2.16
C ALA A 173 -2.95 19.42 2.91
N ALA A 174 -3.09 20.39 3.81
CA ALA A 174 -4.29 20.59 4.61
C ALA A 174 -4.69 22.07 4.56
N TYR A 175 -5.98 22.34 4.42
CA TYR A 175 -6.52 23.68 4.63
C TYR A 175 -6.69 23.88 6.15
N GLY A 176 -5.91 24.77 6.74
CA GLY A 176 -5.98 25.06 8.16
C GLY A 176 -7.23 25.88 8.48
N ASN A 177 -8.05 25.41 9.42
CA ASN A 177 -8.81 26.34 10.24
C ASN A 177 -7.89 26.74 11.40
N VAL A 178 -7.44 28.00 11.36
CA VAL A 178 -6.82 28.69 12.51
C VAL A 178 -7.90 28.94 13.56
#